data_AF-A0A535ZE71-F1
#
_entry.id   AF-A0A535ZE71-F1
#
_cell.length_a   1.000
_cell.length_b   1.000
_cell.length_c   1.000
_cell.angle_alpha   90.00
_cell.angle_beta   90.00
_cell.angle_gamma   90.00
#
_symmetry.space_group_name_H-M   'P 1'
#
loop_
_entity.id
_entity.type
_entity.pdbx_description
1 polymer ?
#
loop_
_entity_poly.entity_id
_entity_poly.type
_entity_poly.pdbx_seq_one_letter_code
_entity_poly.pdbx_strand_id
1 'polypeptide(L)'
;MKRRRGKKGQALIEYAFLMVLLATIGFAVVALAGNQIMGLYDEVNYELTHITSQTTLAPDGTTTLAPGATPAAGSCPPGATLELRGHKWKCM
;
A
#
# COMPACT_ATOMS: atom_id res chain seq x y z
N MET A 1 1.55 53.83 27.75
CA MET A 1 0.72 52.89 26.98
C MET A 1 1.46 52.49 25.70
N LYS A 2 2.05 51.29 25.60
CA LYS A 2 2.75 50.85 24.38
C LYS A 2 2.43 49.39 24.06
N ARG A 3 2.07 49.18 22.79
CA ARG A 3 2.08 47.93 21.98
C ARG A 3 0.91 46.95 22.15
N ARG A 4 -0.26 47.32 21.58
CA ARG A 4 -1.30 46.38 21.10
C ARG A 4 -1.02 45.87 19.66
N ARG A 5 0.24 45.59 19.29
CA ARG A 5 0.63 45.16 17.93
C ARG A 5 0.87 43.65 17.76
N GLY A 6 0.89 42.86 18.83
CA GLY A 6 1.26 41.43 18.79
C GLY A 6 0.15 40.43 18.43
N LYS A 7 -1.15 40.79 18.60
CA LYS A 7 -2.23 39.79 18.48
C LYS A 7 -2.60 39.39 17.04
N LYS A 8 -2.38 40.27 16.05
CA LYS A 8 -2.76 40.01 14.65
C LYS A 8 -1.74 39.13 13.90
N GLY A 9 -0.45 39.23 14.22
CA GLY A 9 0.60 38.41 13.59
C GLY A 9 0.64 36.97 14.10
N GLN A 10 0.32 36.76 15.38
CA GLN A 10 0.25 35.43 15.98
C GLN A 10 -0.86 34.58 15.35
N ALA A 11 -2.04 35.16 15.11
CA ALA A 11 -3.13 34.47 14.44
C ALA A 11 -2.76 34.07 12.99
N LEU A 12 -2.06 34.93 12.25
CA LEU A 12 -1.62 34.63 10.88
C LEU A 12 -0.62 33.46 10.82
N ILE A 13 0.31 33.40 11.77
CA ILE A 13 1.28 32.29 11.87
C ILE A 13 0.56 30.99 12.21
N GLU A 14 -0.41 31.04 13.12
CA GLU A 14 -1.21 29.88 13.50
C GLU A 14 -2.03 29.31 12.33
N TYR A 15 -2.68 30.18 11.54
CA TYR A 15 -3.36 29.76 10.31
C TYR A 15 -2.39 29.22 9.25
N ALA A 16 -1.18 29.79 9.13
CA ALA A 16 -0.17 29.26 8.22
C ALA A 16 0.29 27.85 8.62
N PHE A 17 0.53 27.61 9.92
CA PHE A 17 0.86 26.28 10.44
C PHE A 17 -0.29 25.28 10.23
N LEU A 18 -1.54 25.71 10.43
CA LEU A 18 -2.70 24.86 10.17
C LEU A 18 -2.82 24.50 8.68
N MET A 19 -2.56 25.44 7.78
CA MET A 19 -2.57 25.17 6.34
C MET A 19 -1.46 24.21 5.92
N VAL A 20 -0.26 24.35 6.49
CA VAL A 20 0.85 23.41 6.25
C VAL A 20 0.52 22.02 6.79
N LEU A 21 -0.05 21.93 7.99
CA LEU A 21 -0.50 20.66 8.59
C LEU A 21 -1.55 19.97 7.70
N LEU A 22 -2.53 20.72 7.20
CA LEU A 22 -3.55 20.21 6.28
C LEU A 22 -2.93 19.70 4.97
N ALA A 23 -2.00 20.46 4.40
CA ALA A 23 -1.32 20.06 3.18
C ALA A 23 -0.49 18.78 3.37
N THR A 24 0.28 18.67 4.45
CA THR A 24 1.10 17.48 4.71
C THR A 24 0.24 16.24 4.95
N ILE A 25 -0.88 16.37 5.66
CA ILE A 25 -1.85 15.27 5.82
C ILE A 25 -2.44 14.88 4.45
N GLY A 26 -2.82 15.85 3.62
CA GLY A 26 -3.34 15.60 2.28
C GLY A 26 -2.35 14.81 1.41
N PHE A 27 -1.08 15.23 1.38
CA PHE A 27 -0.03 14.50 0.67
C PHE A 27 0.20 13.08 1.22
N ALA A 28 0.23 12.93 2.55
CA ALA A 28 0.40 11.63 3.18
C ALA A 28 -0.72 10.65 2.79
N VAL A 29 -1.97 11.11 2.80
CA VAL A 29 -3.12 10.29 2.41
C VAL A 29 -3.03 9.89 0.93
N VAL A 30 -2.71 10.83 0.03
CA VAL A 30 -2.58 10.53 -1.40
C VAL A 30 -1.46 9.52 -1.67
N ALA A 31 -0.31 9.67 -1.00
CA ALA A 31 0.80 8.74 -1.14
C ALA A 31 0.45 7.33 -0.62
N LEU A 32 -0.17 7.24 0.56
CA LEU A 32 -0.57 5.95 1.15
C LEU A 32 -1.68 5.27 0.34
N ALA A 33 -2.69 6.02 -0.07
CA ALA A 33 -3.77 5.50 -0.89
C ALA A 33 -3.27 5.10 -2.29
N GLY A 34 -2.38 5.89 -2.89
CA GLY A 34 -1.76 5.58 -4.19
C GLY A 34 -1.06 4.23 -4.19
N ASN A 35 -0.22 3.96 -3.19
CA ASN A 35 0.48 2.68 -3.06
C ASN A 35 -0.48 1.49 -2.87
N GLN A 36 -1.55 1.67 -2.07
CA GLN A 36 -2.55 0.62 -1.87
C GLN A 36 -3.35 0.33 -3.14
N ILE A 37 -3.75 1.37 -3.87
CA ILE A 37 -4.52 1.24 -5.11
C ILE A 37 -3.69 0.57 -6.20
N MET A 38 -2.42 0.95 -6.36
CA MET A 38 -1.54 0.32 -7.34
C MET A 38 -1.35 -1.17 -7.04
N GLY A 39 -1.10 -1.53 -5.78
CA GLY A 39 -0.98 -2.94 -5.39
C GLY A 39 -2.25 -3.74 -5.67
N LEU A 40 -3.43 -3.20 -5.36
CA LEU A 40 -4.72 -3.82 -5.66
C LEU A 40 -4.95 -3.96 -7.17
N TYR A 41 -4.60 -2.94 -7.96
CA TYR A 41 -4.74 -2.99 -9.41
C TYR A 41 -3.88 -4.09 -10.02
N ASP A 42 -2.60 -4.19 -9.62
CA ASP A 42 -1.70 -5.21 -10.14
C ASP A 42 -2.20 -6.63 -9.81
N GLU A 43 -2.76 -6.82 -8.62
CA GLU A 43 -3.38 -8.09 -8.23
C GLU A 43 -4.59 -8.45 -9.09
N VAL A 44 -5.52 -7.52 -9.28
CA VAL A 44 -6.71 -7.75 -10.10
C VAL A 44 -6.33 -7.97 -11.57
N ASN A 45 -5.41 -7.17 -12.10
CA ASN A 45 -4.93 -7.31 -13.46
C ASN A 45 -4.19 -8.64 -13.68
N TYR A 46 -3.40 -9.09 -12.70
CA TYR A 46 -2.76 -10.40 -12.75
C TYR A 46 -3.80 -11.53 -12.81
N GLU A 47 -4.79 -11.53 -11.92
CA GLU A 47 -5.84 -12.56 -11.92
C GLU A 47 -6.67 -12.54 -13.21
N LEU A 48 -6.98 -11.34 -13.73
CA LEU A 48 -7.72 -11.22 -14.98
C LEU A 48 -6.94 -11.78 -16.18
N THR A 49 -5.64 -11.52 -16.24
CA THR A 49 -4.76 -12.03 -17.32
C THR A 49 -4.47 -13.53 -17.19
N HIS A 50 -4.61 -14.09 -15.98
CA HIS A 50 -4.34 -15.51 -15.69
C HIS A 50 -5.62 -16.33 -15.47
N ILE A 51 -6.80 -15.81 -15.86
CA ILE A 51 -8.09 -16.48 -15.61
C ILE A 51 -8.21 -17.85 -16.28
N THR A 52 -7.47 -18.08 -17.37
CA THR A 52 -7.38 -19.38 -18.07
C THR A 52 -6.06 -20.10 -17.81
N SER A 53 -5.22 -19.57 -16.92
CA SER A 53 -3.93 -20.18 -16.60
C SER A 53 -4.14 -21.49 -15.87
N GLN A 54 -3.45 -22.54 -16.33
CA GLN A 54 -3.42 -23.81 -15.60
C GLN A 54 -2.34 -23.83 -14.53
N THR A 55 -1.50 -22.80 -14.43
CA THR A 55 -0.40 -22.72 -13.47
C THR A 55 -0.70 -21.67 -12.41
N THR A 56 -0.08 -21.85 -11.24
CA THR A 56 -0.10 -20.86 -10.15
C THR A 56 1.28 -20.21 -10.03
N LEU A 57 1.37 -19.01 -9.46
CA LEU A 57 2.61 -18.28 -9.25
C LEU A 57 3.00 -18.35 -7.78
N ALA A 58 4.27 -18.62 -7.51
CA ALA A 58 4.79 -18.67 -6.15
C ALA A 58 4.77 -17.27 -5.48
N PRO A 59 4.97 -17.20 -4.15
CA PRO A 59 4.94 -15.93 -3.41
C PRO A 59 6.00 -14.93 -3.86
N ASP A 60 7.07 -15.40 -4.50
CA ASP A 60 8.13 -14.58 -5.09
C ASP A 60 7.67 -13.80 -6.33
N GLY A 61 6.51 -14.13 -6.90
CA GLY A 61 5.98 -13.50 -8.11
C GLY A 61 6.74 -13.84 -9.40
N THR A 62 7.67 -14.80 -9.40
CA THR A 62 8.49 -15.14 -10.57
C THR A 62 8.48 -16.62 -10.90
N THR A 63 8.27 -17.50 -9.90
CA THR A 63 8.29 -18.94 -10.12
C THR A 63 6.88 -19.48 -10.40
N THR A 64 6.66 -20.06 -11.58
CA THR A 64 5.41 -20.75 -11.90
C THR A 64 5.40 -22.18 -11.37
N LEU A 65 4.30 -22.56 -10.72
CA LEU A 65 4.03 -23.85 -10.10
C LEU A 65 2.89 -24.56 -10.84
N ALA A 66 2.95 -25.89 -10.87
CA ALA A 66 1.87 -26.72 -11.38
C ALA A 66 0.58 -26.50 -10.55
N PRO A 67 -0.61 -26.73 -11.13
CA PRO A 67 -1.85 -26.60 -10.40
C PRO A 67 -1.89 -27.57 -9.21
N GLY A 68 -2.24 -27.05 -8.02
CA GLY A 68 -2.26 -27.81 -6.77
C GLY A 68 -0.88 -28.04 -6.13
N ALA A 69 0.22 -27.59 -6.75
CA ALA A 69 1.53 -27.63 -6.12
C ALA A 69 1.66 -26.51 -5.07
N THR A 70 2.07 -26.88 -3.86
CA THR A 70 2.37 -25.93 -2.79
C THR A 70 3.82 -25.45 -2.88
N PRO A 71 4.09 -24.14 -2.74
CA PRO A 71 5.44 -23.60 -2.62
C PRO A 71 6.23 -24.25 -1.48
N ALA A 72 7.56 -24.23 -1.58
CA ALA A 72 8.43 -24.79 -0.55
C ALA A 72 8.19 -24.13 0.83
N ALA A 73 8.26 -24.95 1.89
CA ALA A 73 8.22 -24.47 3.27
C ALA A 73 9.41 -23.53 3.52
N GLY A 74 9.14 -22.25 3.76
CA GLY A 74 10.16 -21.19 3.84
C GLY A 74 10.12 -20.15 2.71
N SER A 75 9.17 -20.27 1.77
CA SER A 75 8.89 -19.23 0.78
C SER A 75 8.28 -17.95 1.36
N CYS A 76 7.88 -17.99 2.64
CA CYS A 76 7.39 -16.84 3.39
C CYS A 76 8.28 -16.52 4.60
N PRO A 77 8.29 -15.26 5.05
CA PRO A 77 8.97 -14.88 6.29
C PRO A 77 8.48 -15.68 7.50
N PRO A 78 9.31 -15.89 8.53
CA PRO A 78 8.89 -16.56 9.75
C PRO A 78 7.69 -15.87 10.40
N GLY A 79 6.65 -16.63 10.72
CA GLY A 79 5.40 -16.10 11.28
C GLY A 79 4.33 -15.75 10.25
N ALA A 80 4.66 -15.77 8.95
CA ALA A 80 3.69 -15.65 7.88
C ALA A 80 3.20 -17.02 7.40
N THR A 81 1.94 -17.07 6.96
CA THR A 81 1.27 -18.26 6.42
C THR A 81 1.15 -18.17 4.90
N LEU A 82 1.23 -19.33 4.25
CA LEU A 82 1.04 -19.45 2.81
C LEU A 82 -0.45 -19.58 2.50
N GLU A 83 -0.99 -18.64 1.73
CA GLU A 83 -2.35 -18.70 1.22
C GLU A 83 -2.37 -18.57 -0.30
N LEU A 84 -3.13 -19.45 -0.95
CA LEU A 84 -3.39 -19.35 -2.38
C LEU A 84 -4.55 -18.35 -2.60
N ARG A 85 -4.27 -17.22 -3.26
CA ARG A 85 -5.29 -16.26 -3.69
C ARG A 85 -5.36 -16.26 -5.21
N GLY A 86 -6.43 -16.86 -5.76
CA GLY A 86 -6.58 -17.01 -7.21
C GLY A 86 -5.47 -17.89 -7.79
N HIS A 87 -4.71 -17.36 -8.73
CA HIS A 87 -3.59 -18.04 -9.37
C HIS A 87 -2.24 -17.66 -8.76
N LYS A 88 -2.21 -16.91 -7.66
CA LYS A 88 -0.96 -16.49 -7.01
C LYS A 88 -0.94 -16.85 -5.52
N TRP A 89 0.16 -17.48 -5.09
CA TRP A 89 0.47 -17.71 -3.69
C TRP A 89 0.92 -16.41 -3.03
N LYS A 90 0.49 -16.18 -1.78
CA LYS A 90 0.87 -15.04 -0.97
C LYS A 90 1.28 -15.46 0.44
N CYS A 91 2.07 -14.60 1.06
CA CYS A 91 2.42 -14.67 2.47
C CYS A 91 1.55 -13.69 3.26
N MET A 92 0.93 -14.14 4.35
CA MET A 92 0.19 -13.29 5.31
C MET A 92 0.70 -13.41 6.72
#